data_AF-A0A367PSE9-F1
#
_entry.id   AF-A0A367PSE9-F1
#
_cell.length_a   1.000
_cell.length_b   1.000
_cell.length_c   1.000
_cell.angle_alpha   90.00
_cell.angle_beta   90.00
_cell.angle_gamma   90.00
#
_symmetry.space_group_name_H-M   'P 1'
#
loop_
_entity.id
_entity.type
_entity.pdbx_description
1 polymer ?
#
loop_
_entity_poly.entity_id
_entity_poly.type
_entity_poly.pdbx_seq_one_letter_code
_entity_poly.pdbx_strand_id
1 'polypeptide(L)' 'MSAIIVTEPKFYNGQIVSFIGGEGVINNYRFESGNWEYWVQMSMGSEPQMGRVGYETMILLSELDIFTGK' A
#
# COMPACT_ATOMS: atom_id res chain seq x y z
N MET A 1 -20.52 -23.32 -11.32
CA MET A 1 -19.29 -22.70 -10.80
C MET A 1 -19.14 -21.36 -11.47
N SER A 2 -19.34 -20.27 -10.74
CA SER A 2 -19.07 -18.92 -11.23
C SER A 2 -17.56 -18.75 -11.30
N ALA A 3 -17.02 -18.47 -12.49
CA ALA A 3 -15.62 -18.10 -12.62
C ALA A 3 -15.46 -16.67 -12.07
N ILE A 4 -14.56 -16.49 -11.10
CA ILE A 4 -14.18 -15.18 -10.61
C ILE A 4 -13.15 -14.64 -11.60
N ILE A 5 -13.49 -13.59 -12.34
CA ILE A 5 -12.53 -12.92 -13.21
C ILE A 5 -11.65 -12.08 -12.28
N VAL A 6 -10.44 -12.58 -11.99
CA VAL A 6 -9.42 -11.82 -11.30
C VAL A 6 -8.77 -10.90 -12.32
N THR A 7 -8.96 -9.60 -12.16
CA THR A 7 -8.26 -8.58 -12.97
C THR A 7 -6.80 -8.52 -12.55
N GLU A 8 -5.90 -8.08 -13.42
CA GLU A 8 -4.49 -7.88 -13.03
C GLU A 8 -4.36 -6.74 -12.00
N PRO A 9 -3.40 -6.81 -11.06
CA PRO A 9 -3.17 -5.74 -10.10
C PRO A 9 -2.61 -4.51 -10.81
N LYS A 10 -3.08 -3.33 -10.43
CA LYS A 10 -2.59 -2.05 -10.98
C LYS A 10 -1.20 -1.66 -10.47
N PHE A 11 -0.84 -2.08 -9.25
CA PHE A 11 0.43 -1.73 -8.61
C PHE A 11 1.23 -2.99 -8.27
N TYR A 12 2.56 -2.87 -8.20
CA TYR A 12 3.46 -4.00 -7.97
C TYR A 12 4.34 -3.79 -6.74
N ASN A 13 4.85 -4.88 -6.18
CA ASN A 13 5.81 -4.87 -5.08
C ASN A 13 7.03 -3.98 -5.42
N GLY A 14 7.46 -3.14 -4.48
CA GLY A 14 8.54 -2.19 -4.63
C GLY A 14 8.16 -0.87 -5.31
N GLN A 15 6.92 -0.74 -5.80
CA GLN A 15 6.45 0.48 -6.45
C GLN A 15 6.16 1.57 -5.41
N ILE A 16 6.67 2.77 -5.65
CA ILE A 16 6.31 3.97 -4.88
C ILE A 16 4.92 4.43 -5.33
N VAL A 17 4.02 4.66 -4.38
CA VAL A 17 2.65 5.08 -4.60
C VAL A 17 2.25 6.17 -3.62
N SER A 18 1.35 7.04 -4.06
CA SER A 18 0.74 8.07 -3.23
C SER A 18 -0.70 7.69 -2.89
N PHE A 19 -1.20 8.16 -1.75
CA PHE A 19 -2.57 7.94 -1.28
C PHE A 19 -2.97 9.10 -0.36
N ILE A 20 -4.24 9.13 0.07
CA ILE A 20 -4.69 10.13 1.04
C ILE A 20 -4.04 9.84 2.40
N GLY A 21 -3.00 10.62 2.74
CA GLY A 21 -2.23 10.46 3.97
C GLY A 21 -0.72 10.48 3.75
N GLY A 22 -0.23 10.33 2.51
CA GLY A 22 1.18 10.43 2.20
C GLY A 22 1.60 9.58 1.02
N GLU A 23 2.87 9.19 1.04
CA GLU A 23 3.50 8.33 0.04
C GLU A 23 4.14 7.12 0.73
N GLY A 24 4.18 6.00 0.02
CA GLY A 24 4.79 4.78 0.53
C GLY A 24 5.12 3.80 -0.59
N VAL A 25 5.65 2.64 -0.21
CA VAL A 25 6.09 1.60 -1.13
C VAL A 25 5.18 0.38 -0.99
N ILE A 26 4.69 -0.16 -2.10
CA ILE A 26 3.94 -1.42 -2.09
C ILE A 26 4.86 -2.55 -1.60
N ASN A 27 4.50 -3.18 -0.49
CA ASN A 27 5.22 -4.33 0.06
C ASN A 27 4.54 -5.66 -0.29
N ASN A 28 3.22 -5.67 -0.45
CA ASN A 28 2.48 -6.88 -0.86
C ASN A 28 1.09 -6.49 -1.39
N TYR A 29 0.41 -7.41 -2.07
CA TYR A 29 -0.97 -7.22 -2.53
C TYR A 29 -1.73 -8.54 -2.66
N ARG A 30 -3.04 -8.49 -2.50
CA ARG A 30 -3.93 -9.64 -2.63
C ARG A 30 -5.26 -9.25 -3.24
N PHE A 31 -5.90 -10.19 -3.92
CA PHE A 31 -7.26 -10.00 -4.44
C PHE A 31 -8.26 -10.55 -3.42
N GLU A 32 -9.06 -9.67 -2.83
CA GLU A 32 -10.06 -10.01 -1.81
C GLU A 32 -11.39 -9.32 -2.14
N SER A 33 -12.50 -10.05 -2.02
CA SER A 33 -13.86 -9.51 -2.21
C SER A 33 -14.07 -8.72 -3.53
N GLY A 34 -13.42 -9.16 -4.61
CA GLY A 34 -13.56 -8.52 -5.93
C GLY A 34 -12.71 -7.27 -6.14
N ASN A 35 -11.79 -6.95 -5.23
CA ASN A 35 -10.91 -5.79 -5.32
C ASN A 35 -9.47 -6.18 -4.96
N TRP A 36 -8.51 -5.41 -5.46
CA TRP A 36 -7.12 -5.52 -5.03
C TRP A 36 -6.89 -4.70 -3.76
N GLU A 37 -6.33 -5.35 -2.75
CA GLU A 37 -5.83 -4.71 -1.53
C GLU A 37 -4.30 -4.71 -1.55
N TYR A 38 -3.70 -3.63 -1.07
CA TYR A 38 -2.27 -3.39 -1.11
C TYR A 38 -1.75 -3.05 0.29
N TRP A 39 -0.70 -3.74 0.68
CA TRP A 39 0.10 -3.39 1.84
C TRP A 39 1.12 -2.34 1.43
N VAL A 40 0.96 -1.13 1.96
CA VAL A 40 1.83 0.01 1.68
C VAL A 40 2.67 0.30 2.91
N GLN A 41 3.99 0.23 2.75
CA GLN A 41 4.97 0.58 3.76
C GLN A 41 5.28 2.08 3.64
N MET A 42 4.97 2.86 4.66
CA MET A 42 5.29 4.29 4.66
C MET A 42 6.75 4.51 5.05
N SER A 43 7.41 5.46 4.38
CA SER A 43 8.73 5.95 4.80
C SER A 43 8.61 6.61 6.17
N MET A 44 9.44 6.17 7.13
CA MET A 44 9.58 6.92 8.37
C MET A 44 10.23 8.27 8.08
N GLY A 45 9.62 9.35 8.59
CA GLY A 45 10.37 10.58 8.82
C GLY A 45 11.52 10.33 9.79
N SER A 46 12.54 11.19 9.79
CA SER A 46 13.71 11.07 10.67
C SER A 46 13.30 10.71 12.10
N GLU A 47 13.91 9.67 12.66
CA GLU A 47 13.68 9.24 14.03
C GLU A 47 13.78 10.45 14.99
N PRO A 48 12.76 10.70 15.83
CA PRO A 48 12.84 11.78 16.80
C PRO A 48 13.95 11.48 17.81
N GLN A 49 14.69 12.52 18.22
CA GLN A 49 15.95 12.41 18.99
C GLN A 49 15.85 11.66 20.33
N MET A 50 14.66 11.35 20.87
CA MET A 50 14.43 10.46 22.00
C MET A 50 12.94 10.10 22.12
N GLY A 51 12.62 8.82 22.38
CA GLY A 51 11.36 8.43 23.05
C GLY A 51 10.17 7.95 22.21
N ARG A 52 10.30 7.76 20.89
CA ARG A 52 9.31 6.98 20.11
C ARG A 52 10.03 5.95 19.28
N VAL A 53 9.83 4.67 19.62
CA VAL A 53 10.21 3.54 18.77
C VAL A 53 9.42 3.69 17.47
N GLY A 54 10.10 4.05 16.38
CA GLY A 54 9.52 4.03 15.05
C GLY A 54 9.30 2.57 14.66
N TYR A 55 8.06 2.11 14.71
CA TYR A 55 7.68 0.86 14.05
C TYR A 55 7.33 1.20 12.61
N GLU A 56 7.88 0.45 11.66
CA GLU A 56 7.57 0.61 10.24
C GLU A 56 6.05 0.51 10.09
N THR A 57 5.41 1.61 9.69
CA THR A 57 3.96 1.63 9.54
C THR A 57 3.60 0.99 8.20
N MET A 58 3.08 -0.23 8.25
CA MET A 58 2.35 -0.84 7.14
C MET A 58 0.87 -0.47 7.26
N ILE A 59 0.30 0.01 6.17
CA ILE A 59 -1.15 0.20 6.04
C ILE A 59 -1.70 -0.69 4.94
N LEU A 60 -2.95 -1.12 5.12
CA LEU A 60 -3.71 -1.82 4.08
C LEU A 60 -4.62 -0.80 3.40
N LEU A 61 -4.53 -0.73 2.06
CA LEU A 61 -5.33 0.18 1.24
C LEU A 61 -6.00 -0.57 0.10
N SER A 62 -7.18 -0.09 -0.30
CA SER A 62 -7.82 -0.58 -1.53
C SER A 62 -7.13 0.03 -2.74
N GLU A 63 -7.20 -0.65 -3.89
CA GLU A 63 -6.67 -0.12 -5.17
C GLU A 63 -7.17 1.28 -5.53
N LEU A 64 -8.41 1.59 -5.12
CA LEU A 64 -9.08 2.86 -5.39
C LEU A 64 -8.51 4.03 -4.58
N ASP A 65 -7.86 3.74 -3.45
CA ASP A 65 -7.28 4.74 -2.55
C ASP A 65 -5.85 5.12 -2.95
N ILE A 66 -5.27 4.42 -3.94
CA ILE A 66 -3.88 4.52 -4.36
C ILE A 66 -3.79 5.15 -5.76
N PHE A 67 -2.84 6.07 -5.94
CA PHE A 67 -2.52 6.70 -7.20
C PHE A 67 -1.01 6.85 -7.40
N THR A 68 -0.56 6.85 -8.66
CA THR A 68 0.83 7.16 -8.99
C THR A 68 1.10 8.64 -8.72
N GLY A 69 2.14 8.94 -7.95
CA GLY A 69 2.65 10.30 -7.75
C GLY A 69 2.97 10.96 -9.08
N LYS A 70 2.63 12.25 -9.21
CA LYS A 70 2.76 13.02 -10.45
C LYS A 70 4.18 13.50 -10.69
#